data_AF-A0A0B1SWA7-F1
#
_entry.id   AF-A0A0B1SWA7-F1
#
_cell.length_a   1.000
_cell.length_b   1.000
_cell.length_c   1.000
_cell.angle_alpha   90.00
_cell.angle_beta   90.00
_cell.angle_gamma   90.00
#
_symmetry.space_group_name_H-M   'P 1'
#
loop_
_entity.id
_entity.type
_entity.pdbx_description
1 polymer ?
#
loop_
_entity_poly.entity_id
_entity_poly.type
_entity_poly.pdbx_seq_one_letter_code
_entity_poly.pdbx_strand_id
1 'polypeptide(L)' 'NHYYQPGFTLVGGGWTPVEQHTRKNKDLVHPNTVWIKDRVEKFEPKKNSVTLRSGDEITYDYMIIATGCQLRFDMVGSV' A
#
# COMPACT_ATOMS: atom_id res chain seq x y z
N ASN A 1 -2.37 5.97 -6.49
CA ASN A 1 -3.82 5.67 -6.50
C ASN A 1 -4.13 4.68 -5.40
N HIS A 2 -5.36 4.70 -4.91
CA HIS A 2 -5.94 3.73 -4.00
C HIS A 2 -7.05 2.99 -4.75
N TYR A 3 -7.12 1.67 -4.57
CA TYR A 3 -8.05 0.81 -5.31
C TYR A 3 -8.98 0.08 -4.34
N TYR A 4 -10.29 0.17 -4.61
CA TYR A 4 -11.28 -0.69 -3.97
C TYR A 4 -11.30 -2.06 -4.68
N GLN A 5 -10.38 -2.94 -4.26
CA GLN A 5 -10.16 -4.24 -4.89
C GLN A 5 -11.40 -5.14 -5.02
N PRO A 6 -12.39 -5.14 -4.10
CA PRO A 6 -13.60 -5.94 -4.27
C PRO A 6 -14.36 -5.63 -5.57
N GLY A 7 -14.25 -4.42 -6.11
CA GLY A 7 -14.85 -4.05 -7.40
C GLY A 7 -14.22 -4.73 -8.62
N PHE A 8 -13.00 -5.29 -8.50
CA PHE A 8 -12.27 -5.85 -9.64
C PHE A 8 -12.95 -7.07 -10.27
N THR A 9 -13.77 -7.81 -9.52
CA THR A 9 -14.59 -8.89 -10.09
C THR A 9 -15.57 -8.36 -11.14
N LEU A 10 -16.19 -7.19 -10.89
CA LEU A 10 -17.11 -6.55 -11.83
C LEU A 10 -16.38 -5.97 -13.05
N VAL A 11 -15.16 -5.45 -12.83
CA VAL A 11 -14.29 -4.98 -13.91
C VAL A 11 -13.90 -6.14 -14.83
N GLY A 12 -13.45 -7.27 -14.28
CA GLY A 12 -13.12 -8.46 -15.06
C GLY A 12 -14.31 -9.03 -15.84
N GLY A 13 -15.54 -8.86 -15.33
CA GLY A 13 -16.78 -9.21 -16.02
C GLY A 13 -17.26 -8.20 -17.06
N GLY A 14 -16.63 -7.03 -17.19
CA GLY A 14 -17.01 -5.98 -18.14
C GLY A 14 -18.19 -5.11 -17.69
N TRP A 15 -18.60 -5.17 -16.42
CA TRP A 15 -19.80 -4.48 -15.93
C TRP A 15 -19.53 -3.04 -15.49
N THR A 16 -18.33 -2.77 -14.98
CA THR A 16 -17.93 -1.44 -14.52
C THR A 16 -16.50 -1.13 -14.95
N PRO A 17 -16.18 0.13 -15.31
CA PRO A 17 -14.81 0.54 -15.60
C PRO A 17 -13.97 0.66 -14.31
N VAL A 18 -12.64 0.49 -14.41
CA VAL A 18 -11.73 0.47 -13.24
C VAL A 18 -11.65 1.82 -12.52
N GLU A 19 -11.91 2.91 -13.24
CA GLU A 19 -11.88 4.28 -12.74
C GLU A 19 -12.93 4.51 -11.65
N GLN A 20 -14.08 3.81 -11.71
CA GLN A 20 -15.11 3.88 -10.66
C GLN A 20 -14.62 3.32 -9.32
N HIS A 21 -13.64 2.43 -9.33
CA HIS A 21 -13.06 1.78 -8.15
C HIS A 21 -11.67 2.34 -7.78
N THR A 22 -11.29 3.47 -8.37
CA THR A 22 -9.96 4.09 -8.19
C THR A 22 -10.09 5.52 -7.68
N ARG A 23 -9.32 5.86 -6.64
CA ARG A 23 -9.19 7.24 -6.13
C ARG A 23 -7.73 7.65 -5.99
N LYS A 24 -7.44 8.94 -5.96
CA LYS A 24 -6.07 9.39 -5.64
C LYS A 24 -5.87 9.24 -4.13
N ASN A 25 -4.73 8.70 -3.70
CA ASN A 25 -4.41 8.52 -2.27
C ASN A 25 -4.54 9.84 -1.50
N LYS A 26 -4.12 10.96 -2.10
CA LYS A 26 -4.17 12.30 -1.49
C LYS A 26 -5.58 12.72 -1.07
N ASP A 27 -6.61 12.22 -1.75
CA ASP A 27 -8.00 12.58 -1.50
C ASP A 27 -8.62 11.73 -0.37
N LEU A 28 -7.90 10.68 0.10
CA LEU A 28 -8.35 9.75 1.14
C LEU A 28 -7.57 9.86 2.45
N VAL A 29 -6.37 10.44 2.42
CA VAL A 29 -5.59 10.67 3.63
C VAL A 29 -6.23 11.81 4.43
N HIS A 30 -6.39 11.61 5.74
CA HIS A 30 -6.95 12.62 6.62
C HIS A 30 -6.08 13.90 6.60
N PRO A 31 -6.68 15.11 6.57
CA PRO A 31 -5.94 16.36 6.39
C PRO A 31 -4.86 16.62 7.45
N ASN A 32 -5.02 16.09 8.66
CA ASN A 32 -4.05 16.26 9.76
C ASN A 32 -2.98 15.15 9.82
N THR A 33 -2.84 14.32 8.79
CA THR A 33 -1.85 13.25 8.74
C THR A 33 -0.67 13.63 7.84
N VAL A 34 0.55 13.36 8.31
CA VAL A 34 1.75 13.48 7.47
C VAL A 34 1.80 12.29 6.53
N TRP A 35 1.58 12.53 5.23
CA TRP A 35 1.67 11.49 4.22
C TRP A 35 3.07 11.39 3.63
N ILE A 36 3.84 10.41 4.09
CA ILE A 36 5.17 10.11 3.59
C ILE A 36 5.04 9.21 2.35
N LYS A 37 5.42 9.73 1.18
CA LYS A 37 5.35 9.03 -0.11
C LYS A 37 6.63 8.26 -0.39
N ASP A 38 6.95 7.32 0.49
CA ASP A 38 8.09 6.42 0.34
C ASP A 38 7.69 4.99 0.70
N ARG A 39 8.59 4.05 0.46
CA ARG A 39 8.43 2.64 0.79
C ARG A 39 9.27 2.33 2.03
N VAL A 40 8.66 1.66 3.01
CA VAL A 40 9.41 1.03 4.10
C VAL A 40 10.20 -0.16 3.53
N GLU A 41 11.51 -0.16 3.77
CA GLU A 41 12.44 -1.21 3.32
C GLU A 41 12.84 -2.15 4.45
N LYS A 42 12.94 -1.63 5.68
CA LYS A 42 13.33 -2.42 6.85
C LYS A 42 12.56 -1.99 8.09
N PHE A 43 12.17 -2.97 8.91
CA PHE A 43 11.65 -2.75 10.25
C PHE A 43 12.75 -3.01 11.28
N GLU A 44 12.90 -2.13 12.27
CA GLU A 44 13.81 -2.29 13.40
C GLU A 44 13.05 -2.20 14.74
N PRO A 45 12.26 -3.23 15.11
CA PRO A 45 11.35 -3.13 16.26
C PRO A 45 12.05 -2.89 17.60
N LYS A 46 13.30 -3.34 17.77
CA LYS A 46 14.09 -3.10 18.98
C LYS A 46 14.48 -1.63 19.18
N LYS A 47 14.48 -0.84 18.11
CA LYS A 47 14.77 0.60 18.13
C LYS A 47 13.51 1.45 17.96
N ASN A 48 12.35 0.80 17.85
CA ASN A 48 11.10 1.42 17.44
C ASN A 48 11.26 2.29 16.19
N SER A 49 11.89 1.76 15.14
CA SER A 49 12.10 2.51 13.89
C SER A 49 11.88 1.69 12.63
N VAL A 50 11.73 2.39 11.52
CA VAL A 50 11.72 1.84 10.16
C VAL A 50 12.70 2.62 9.28
N THR A 51 13.37 1.91 8.38
CA THR A 51 14.19 2.52 7.32
C THR A 51 13.38 2.56 6.04
N LEU A 52 13.32 3.73 5.42
CA LEU A 52 12.69 3.94 4.12
C LEU A 52 13.67 3.63 2.99
N ARG A 53 13.15 3.42 1.78
CA ARG A 53 13.95 3.18 0.57
C ARG A 53 14.87 4.36 0.23
N SER A 54 14.50 5.57 0.61
CA SER A 54 15.38 6.76 0.51
C SER A 54 16.64 6.67 1.38
N GLY A 55 16.64 5.82 2.40
CA GLY A 55 17.65 5.76 3.45
C GLY A 55 17.26 6.47 4.74
N ASP A 56 16.15 7.22 4.73
CA ASP A 56 15.65 7.93 5.92
C ASP A 56 15.18 6.94 7.00
N GLU A 57 15.40 7.30 8.27
CA GLU A 57 14.91 6.57 9.43
C GLU A 57 13.74 7.31 10.08
N ILE A 58 12.66 6.58 10.36
CA ILE A 58 11.49 7.09 11.09
C ILE A 58 11.33 6.29 12.38
N THR A 59 11.30 6.99 13.51
CA THR A 59 11.01 6.40 14.83
C THR A 59 9.52 6.52 15.18
N TYR A 60 9.05 5.67 16.08
CA TYR A 60 7.66 5.65 16.52
C TYR A 60 7.54 5.27 18.01
N ASP A 61 6.45 5.69 18.66
CA ASP A 61 6.05 5.12 19.96
C ASP A 61 5.19 3.86 19.77
N TYR A 62 4.32 3.90 18.74
CA TYR A 62 3.45 2.79 18.35
C TYR A 62 3.44 2.62 16.84
N MET A 63 3.37 1.38 16.37
CA MET A 63 3.33 1.05 14.94
C MET A 63 2.12 0.19 14.60
N ILE A 64 1.36 0.62 13.60
CA ILE A 64 0.28 -0.16 12.96
C ILE A 64 0.78 -0.64 11.60
N ILE A 65 0.82 -1.95 11.39
CA ILE A 65 1.25 -2.56 10.12
C ILE A 65 0.01 -2.91 9.29
N ALA A 66 -0.11 -2.30 8.11
CA ALA A 66 -1.22 -2.51 7.17
C ALA A 66 -0.74 -2.61 5.71
N THR A 67 0.33 -3.38 5.47
CA THR A 67 1.00 -3.48 4.16
C THR A 67 0.25 -4.33 3.12
N GLY A 68 -0.84 -4.99 3.51
CA GLY A 68 -1.58 -5.92 2.66
C GLY A 68 -0.78 -7.18 2.32
N CYS A 69 -1.15 -7.84 1.23
CA CYS A 69 -0.52 -9.07 0.72
C CYS A 69 0.20 -8.80 -0.61
N GLN A 70 1.31 -9.51 -0.84
CA GLN A 70 2.02 -9.49 -2.12
C GLN A 70 1.54 -10.62 -3.02
N LEU A 71 1.15 -10.28 -4.26
CA LEU A 71 0.85 -11.27 -5.29
C LEU A 71 2.15 -11.92 -5.76
N ARG A 72 2.17 -13.26 -5.79
CA ARG A 72 3.33 -14.08 -6.16
C ARG A 72 3.08 -14.82 -7.48
N PHE A 73 2.73 -14.07 -8.52
CA PHE A 73 2.56 -14.65 -9.87
C PHE A 73 3.84 -15.31 -10.39
N ASP A 74 5.00 -14.85 -9.92
CA ASP A 74 6.32 -15.43 -10.20
C ASP A 74 6.48 -16.89 -9.72
N MET A 75 5.63 -17.35 -8.80
CA MET A 75 5.63 -18.73 -8.33
C MET A 75 4.83 -19.67 -9.24
N VAL A 76 4.11 -19.14 -10.22
CA VAL A 76 3.43 -19.95 -11.23
C VAL A 76 4.45 -20.29 -12.32
N GLY A 77 4.77 -21.58 -12.45
CA GLY A 77 5.66 -22.05 -13.52
C GLY A 77 5.12 -21.66 -14.90
N SER A 78 6.01 -21.24 -15.79
CA SER A 78 5.66 -21.03 -17.20
C SER A 78 5.20 -22.35 -17.82
N VAL A 79 3.97 -22.36 -18.33
CA VAL A 79 3.42 -23.45 -19.16
C VAL A 79 3.91 -23.33 -20.59
#